data_AF-A0A835HW99-F1
#
_entry.id   AF-A0A835HW99-F1
#
_cell.length_a   1.000
_cell.length_b   1.000
_cell.length_c   1.000
_cell.angle_alpha   90.00
_cell.angle_beta   90.00
_cell.angle_gamma   90.00
#
_symmetry.space_group_name_H-M   'P 1'
#
loop_
_entity.id
_entity.type
_entity.pdbx_description
1 polymer ?
#
loop_
_entity_poly.entity_id
_entity_poly.type
_entity_poly.pdbx_seq_one_letter_code
_entity_poly.pdbx_strand_id
1 'polypeptide(L)' 'MLKEWRDYIFPQFVTSPEKLIALFENAKVLVTDQNISSTRDINPLLEKTTQLRSPLPIIAEDVTGVALDTLVVNKL' A
#
# COMPACT_ATOMS: atom_id res chain seq x y z
N MET A 1 -17.30 -19.66 1.22
CA MET A 1 -15.97 -20.15 0.79
C MET A 1 -15.28 -18.96 0.14
N LEU A 2 -14.39 -18.29 0.88
CA LEU A 2 -13.87 -16.94 0.62
C LEU A 2 -13.10 -16.88 -0.70
N LYS A 3 -13.58 -16.07 -1.67
CA LYS A 3 -13.01 -15.97 -3.01
C LYS A 3 -12.98 -14.53 -3.54
N GLU A 4 -12.77 -13.53 -2.68
CA GLU A 4 -12.88 -12.11 -3.07
C GLU A 4 -11.75 -11.19 -2.57
N TRP A 5 -10.69 -11.72 -1.94
CA TRP A 5 -9.58 -10.87 -1.45
C TRP A 5 -8.51 -10.58 -2.52
N ARG A 6 -8.76 -10.83 -3.80
CA ARG A 6 -7.71 -10.85 -4.83
C ARG A 6 -7.50 -9.56 -5.64
N ASP A 7 -8.41 -8.60 -5.63
CA ASP A 7 -8.50 -7.73 -6.82
C ASP A 7 -8.19 -6.23 -6.61
N TYR A 8 -7.31 -5.85 -5.67
CA TYR A 8 -6.89 -4.44 -5.54
C TYR A 8 -5.37 -4.24 -5.41
N ILE A 9 -4.57 -5.03 -6.12
CA ILE A 9 -3.21 -4.56 -6.45
C ILE A 9 -3.32 -3.78 -7.74
N PHE A 10 -3.29 -2.44 -7.64
CA PHE A 10 -3.14 -1.66 -8.86
C PHE A 10 -1.84 -2.08 -9.56
N PRO A 11 -1.83 -2.25 -10.90
CA PRO A 11 -0.68 -2.80 -11.63
C PRO A 11 0.66 -2.14 -11.29
N GLN A 12 0.64 -0.84 -10.96
CA GLN A 12 1.80 -0.06 -10.51
C GLN A 12 2.48 -0.56 -9.22
N PHE A 13 1.80 -1.36 -8.39
CA PHE A 13 2.33 -1.92 -7.14
C PHE A 13 2.87 -3.36 -7.31
N VAL A 14 2.81 -3.93 -8.51
CA VAL A 14 3.44 -5.23 -8.82
C VAL A 14 4.95 -5.08 -8.81
N THR A 15 5.64 -5.85 -7.97
CA THR A 15 7.12 -5.88 -7.92
C THR A 15 7.73 -7.07 -8.66
N SER A 16 6.93 -8.10 -8.96
CA SER A 16 7.29 -9.23 -9.83
C SER A 16 6.31 -9.28 -11.01
N PRO A 17 6.63 -8.60 -12.13
CA PRO A 17 5.73 -8.50 -13.29
C PRO A 17 5.37 -9.85 -13.90
N GLU A 18 6.29 -10.81 -13.86
CA GLU A 18 6.10 -12.14 -14.42
C GLU A 18 5.12 -13.00 -13.61
N LYS A 19 5.05 -12.80 -12.29
CA LYS A 19 4.12 -13.50 -11.40
C LYS A 19 2.85 -12.70 -11.13
N LEU A 20 2.83 -11.41 -11.51
CA LEU A 20 1.77 -10.45 -11.18
C LEU A 20 1.50 -10.38 -9.67
N ILE A 21 2.57 -10.33 -8.87
CA ILE A 21 2.50 -10.24 -7.41
C ILE A 21 3.39 -9.12 -6.87
N ALA A 22 3.04 -8.64 -5.68
CA ALA A 22 3.89 -7.79 -4.87
C ALA A 22 4.67 -8.66 -3.87
N LEU A 23 5.99 -8.70 -4.02
CA LEU A 23 6.95 -9.30 -3.09
C LEU A 23 7.69 -8.19 -2.36
N PHE A 24 7.72 -8.28 -1.02
CA PHE A 24 8.45 -7.37 -0.16
C PHE A 24 9.26 -8.16 0.88
N GLU A 25 10.48 -7.70 1.15
CA GLU A 25 11.32 -8.24 2.23
C GLU A 25 11.34 -7.26 3.41
N ASN A 26 11.25 -7.80 4.63
CA ASN A 26 11.29 -7.02 5.88
C ASN A 26 10.29 -5.85 5.97
N ALA A 27 9.17 -5.95 5.24
CA ALA A 27 8.15 -4.91 5.20
C ALA A 27 7.50 -4.64 6.56
N LYS A 28 7.07 -3.39 6.76
CA LYS A 28 6.12 -3.03 7.81
C LYS A 28 4.74 -2.99 7.16
N VAL A 29 3.73 -3.58 7.77
CA VAL A 29 2.38 -3.61 7.19
C VAL A 29 1.47 -2.72 8.02
N LEU A 30 0.77 -1.80 7.36
CA LEU A 30 -0.34 -1.06 7.96
C LEU A 30 -1.63 -1.84 7.69
N VAL A 31 -2.35 -2.19 8.75
CA VAL A 31 -3.69 -2.79 8.66
C VAL A 31 -4.66 -1.88 9.41
N THR A 32 -5.71 -1.46 8.73
CA THR A 32 -6.75 -0.59 9.28
C THR A 32 -8.10 -0.96 8.69
N ASP A 33 -9.17 -0.69 9.42
CA ASP A 33 -10.56 -0.79 8.95
C ASP A 33 -11.10 0.56 8.46
N GLN A 34 -10.25 1.58 8.40
CA GLN A 34 -10.62 2.93 7.96
C GLN A 34 -10.37 3.11 6.45
N ASN A 35 -11.18 3.96 5.82
CA ASN A 35 -10.92 4.46 4.47
C ASN A 35 -9.80 5.51 4.48
N ILE A 36 -8.88 5.43 3.52
CA ILE A 36 -7.75 6.37 3.38
C ILE A 36 -7.96 7.21 2.13
N SER A 37 -8.35 8.48 2.32
CA SER A 37 -8.53 9.44 1.22
C SER A 37 -7.47 10.55 1.19
N SER A 38 -6.72 10.73 2.30
CA SER A 38 -5.62 11.67 2.41
C SER A 38 -4.36 11.01 2.96
N THR A 39 -3.19 11.33 2.40
CA THR A 39 -1.90 10.86 2.95
C THR A 39 -1.58 11.46 4.32
N ARG A 40 -2.26 12.55 4.73
CA ARG A 40 -2.10 13.15 6.05
C ARG A 40 -2.39 12.17 7.19
N ASP A 41 -3.34 11.26 6.97
CA ASP A 41 -3.77 10.27 7.97
C ASP A 41 -2.68 9.23 8.24
N ILE A 42 -1.78 9.02 7.27
CA ILE A 42 -0.71 8.02 7.33
C ILE A 42 0.70 8.63 7.27
N ASN A 43 0.83 9.97 7.19
CA ASN A 43 2.10 10.65 7.01
C ASN A 43 3.17 10.28 8.07
N PRO A 44 2.85 10.17 9.37
CA PRO A 44 3.82 9.75 10.37
C PRO A 44 4.37 8.33 10.13
N LEU A 45 3.58 7.44 9.51
CA LEU A 45 4.01 6.10 9.16
C LEU A 45 4.91 6.12 7.93
N LEU A 46 4.54 6.88 6.90
CA LEU A 46 5.34 7.07 5.69
C LEU A 46 6.74 7.63 6.01
N GLU A 47 6.81 8.62 6.91
CA GLU A 47 8.09 9.18 7.38
C GLU A 47 8.95 8.12 8.07
N LYS A 48 8.37 7.32 8.98
CA LYS A 48 9.09 6.27 9.69
C LYS A 48 9.58 5.16 8.75
N THR A 49 8.74 4.68 7.84
CA THR A 49 9.15 3.60 6.91
C THR A 49 10.18 4.07 5.91
N THR A 50 10.11 5.34 5.49
CA THR A 50 11.17 6.00 4.70
C THR A 50 12.50 6.04 5.45
N GLN A 51 12.50 6.46 6.72
CA GLN A 51 13.72 6.48 7.55
C GLN A 51 14.32 5.08 7.74
N LEU A 52 13.45 4.07 7.93
CA LEU A 52 13.85 2.67 8.08
C LEU A 52 14.21 2.00 6.75
N ARG A 53 13.99 2.66 5.60
CA ARG A 53 14.12 2.10 4.25
C ARG A 53 13.38 0.77 4.09
N SER A 54 12.19 0.71 4.68
CA SER A 54 11.31 -0.46 4.66
C SER A 54 10.09 -0.20 3.77
N PRO A 55 9.65 -1.17 2.96
CA PRO A 55 8.36 -1.09 2.28
C PRO A 55 7.20 -0.95 3.27
N LEU A 56 6.11 -0.29 2.86
CA LEU A 56 4.88 -0.16 3.65
C LEU A 56 3.64 -0.62 2.87
N PRO A 57 3.36 -1.93 2.77
CA PRO A 57 2.09 -2.40 2.26
C PRO A 57 0.93 -1.94 3.18
N ILE A 58 -0.14 -1.48 2.55
CA ILE A 58 -1.33 -0.95 3.23
C ILE A 58 -2.52 -1.87 2.95
N ILE A 59 -3.19 -2.31 4.00
CA ILE A 59 -4.48 -3.01 3.95
C ILE A 59 -5.48 -2.12 4.67
N ALA A 60 -6.45 -1.59 3.93
CA ALA A 60 -7.46 -0.65 4.40
C ALA A 60 -8.85 -1.09 3.90
N GLU A 61 -9.91 -0.45 4.41
CA GLU A 61 -11.26 -0.64 3.86
C GLU A 61 -11.34 -0.16 2.41
N ASP A 62 -10.80 1.02 2.12
CA ASP A 62 -10.62 1.57 0.77
C ASP A 62 -9.48 2.61 0.74
N VAL A 63 -8.86 2.82 -0.42
CA VAL A 63 -7.83 3.85 -0.65
C VAL A 63 -8.17 4.64 -1.91
N THR A 64 -8.49 5.93 -1.76
CA THR A 64 -9.07 6.74 -2.83
C THR A 64 -8.45 8.13 -2.98
N GLY A 65 -8.75 8.77 -4.11
CA GLY A 65 -8.43 10.17 -4.37
C GLY A 65 -6.94 10.49 -4.25
N VAL A 66 -6.63 11.60 -3.58
CA VAL A 66 -5.27 12.15 -3.47
C VAL A 66 -4.32 11.18 -2.75
N ALA A 67 -4.83 10.40 -1.79
CA ALA A 67 -4.02 9.37 -1.14
C ALA A 67 -3.51 8.33 -2.14
N LEU A 68 -4.42 7.78 -2.94
CA LEU A 68 -4.08 6.79 -3.96
C LEU A 68 -3.08 7.36 -4.98
N ASP A 69 -3.37 8.54 -5.54
CA ASP A 69 -2.48 9.19 -6.52
C ASP A 69 -1.06 9.37 -5.98
N THR A 70 -0.96 9.79 -4.72
CA THR A 70 0.33 10.01 -4.06
C THR A 70 1.09 8.70 -3.85
N LEU A 71 0.41 7.64 -3.38
CA LEU A 71 1.03 6.34 -3.14
C LEU A 71 1.52 5.71 -4.46
N VAL A 72 0.74 5.85 -5.53
CA VAL A 72 1.08 5.35 -6.87
C VAL A 72 2.33 6.04 -7.43
N VAL A 73 2.40 7.38 -7.36
CA VAL A 73 3.54 8.15 -7.88
C VAL A 73 4.82 7.84 -7.12
N ASN A 74 4.74 7.66 -5.80
CA ASN A 74 5.91 7.44 -4.96
C ASN A 74 6.32 5.96 -4.84
N LYS A 75 5.49 5.01 -5.33
CA LYS A 75 5.71 3.56 -5.21
C LYS A 75 6.09 3.13 -3.79
N LEU A 76 5.36 3.66 -2.80
CA LEU A 76 5.58 3.40 -1.38
C LEU A 76 5.01 2.04 -0.94
#